data_AF-V4LWA8-F1
#
_entry.id   AF-V4LWA8-F1
#
_cell.length_a   1.000
_cell.length_b   1.000
_cell.length_c   1.000
_cell.angle_alpha   90.00
_cell.angle_beta   90.00
_cell.angle_gamma   90.00
#
_symmetry.space_group_name_H-M   'P 1'
#
loop_
_entity.id
_entity.type
_entity.pdbx_description
1 polymer ?
#
loop_
_entity_poly.entity_id
_entity_poly.type
_entity_poly.pdbx_seq_one_letter_code
_entity_poly.pdbx_strand_id
1 'polypeptide(L)'
;MTYLPLFIDLSGKRVVVFGGGSVGTRRALEFARAGAKVTVVADRFSQELEVAARGGALELIRALLSPGDDVSRVPQGRPAGGHSDL
;
A
#
# COMPACT_ATOMS: atom_id res chain seq x y z
N MET A 1 16.45 -18.83 19.37
CA MET A 1 15.75 -17.83 18.54
C MET A 1 16.79 -17.19 17.63
N THR A 2 16.66 -17.29 16.31
CA THR A 2 17.71 -16.91 15.34
C THR A 2 17.31 -15.70 14.48
N TYR A 3 16.39 -14.85 14.97
CA TYR A 3 15.96 -13.65 14.27
C TYR A 3 16.39 -12.40 15.04
N LEU A 4 16.94 -11.41 14.33
CA LEU A 4 17.28 -10.09 14.86
C LEU A 4 16.09 -9.15 14.61
N PRO A 5 15.51 -8.52 15.64
CA PRO A 5 14.47 -7.53 15.42
C PRO A 5 15.06 -6.29 14.72
N LEU A 6 14.38 -5.81 13.68
CA LEU A 6 14.74 -4.59 12.96
C LEU A 6 13.66 -3.53 13.17
N PHE A 7 14.11 -2.31 13.48
CA PHE A 7 13.28 -1.12 13.51
C PHE A 7 13.62 -0.30 12.26
N ILE A 8 12.61 0.00 11.44
CA ILE A 8 12.78 0.69 10.15
C ILE A 8 11.90 1.94 10.18
N ASP A 9 12.47 3.10 9.85
CA ASP A 9 11.70 4.32 9.64
C ASP A 9 10.99 4.28 8.29
N LEU A 10 9.67 4.16 8.34
CA LEU A 10 8.80 4.08 7.17
C LEU A 10 8.25 5.44 6.73
N SER A 11 8.60 6.52 7.44
CA SER A 11 8.15 7.87 7.10
C SER A 11 8.50 8.22 5.65
N GLY A 12 7.48 8.49 4.85
CA GLY A 12 7.57 8.82 3.42
C GLY A 12 8.05 7.69 2.52
N LYS A 13 8.35 6.49 3.05
CA LYS A 13 8.79 5.34 2.26
C LYS A 13 7.62 4.74 1.49
N ARG A 14 7.88 4.29 0.26
CA ARG A 14 6.87 3.59 -0.54
C ARG A 14 6.79 2.12 -0.10
N VAL A 15 5.58 1.66 0.18
CA VAL A 15 5.33 0.27 0.56
C VAL A 15 4.20 -0.27 -0.29
N VAL A 16 4.44 -1.40 -0.96
CA VAL A 16 3.41 -2.11 -1.74
C VAL A 16 2.99 -3.35 -0.96
N VAL A 17 1.69 -3.53 -0.81
CA VAL A 17 1.09 -4.72 -0.18
C VAL A 17 0.27 -5.47 -1.24
N PHE A 18 0.59 -6.74 -1.45
CA PHE A 18 -0.16 -7.62 -2.34
C PHE A 18 -1.20 -8.41 -1.56
N GLY A 19 -2.47 -8.32 -1.99
CA GLY A 19 -3.63 -8.94 -1.35
C GLY A 19 -4.42 -7.97 -0.47
N GLY A 20 -5.75 -7.98 -0.63
CA GLY A 20 -6.69 -7.10 0.06
C GLY A 20 -7.58 -7.79 1.11
N GLY A 21 -7.23 -9.02 1.50
CA GLY A 21 -7.87 -9.74 2.59
C GLY A 21 -7.32 -9.36 3.97
N SER A 22 -7.75 -10.07 5.02
CA SER A 22 -7.45 -9.73 6.43
C SER A 22 -5.97 -9.39 6.73
N VAL A 23 -5.03 -10.21 6.24
CA VAL A 23 -3.60 -10.01 6.51
C VAL A 23 -3.07 -8.77 5.79
N GLY A 24 -3.40 -8.61 4.51
CA GLY A 24 -2.99 -7.46 3.70
C GLY A 24 -3.54 -6.16 4.26
N THR A 25 -4.83 -6.15 4.62
CA THR A 25 -5.49 -5.01 5.30
C THR A 25 -4.75 -4.61 6.57
N ARG A 26 -4.47 -5.55 7.48
CA ARG A 26 -3.77 -5.24 8.73
C ARG A 26 -2.40 -4.62 8.48
N ARG A 27 -1.62 -5.19 7.56
CA ARG A 27 -0.26 -4.70 7.24
C ARG A 27 -0.29 -3.34 6.57
N ALA A 28 -1.17 -3.13 5.59
CA ALA A 28 -1.30 -1.86 4.89
C ALA A 28 -1.64 -0.72 5.87
N LEU A 29 -2.57 -0.94 6.78
CA LEU A 29 -2.95 0.05 7.79
C LEU A 29 -1.83 0.30 8.82
N GLU A 30 -1.08 -0.72 9.22
CA GLU A 30 0.11 -0.57 10.08
C GLU A 30 1.17 0.30 9.40
N PHE A 31 1.49 0.03 8.14
CA PHE A 31 2.46 0.81 7.38
C PHE A 31 2.01 2.26 7.15
N ALA A 32 0.73 2.48 6.84
CA ALA A 32 0.17 3.81 6.68
C ALA A 32 0.25 4.62 7.99
N ARG A 33 -0.09 4.01 9.13
CA ARG A 33 0.08 4.63 10.47
C ARG A 33 1.55 4.94 10.79
N ALA A 34 2.48 4.16 10.27
CA ALA A 34 3.92 4.41 10.38
C ALA A 34 4.45 5.47 9.40
N GLY A 35 3.57 6.17 8.67
CA GLY A 35 3.93 7.27 7.76
C GLY A 35 4.36 6.83 6.36
N ALA A 36 4.17 5.55 6.00
CA ALA A 36 4.48 5.07 4.66
C ALA A 36 3.47 5.58 3.61
N LYS A 37 3.94 5.73 2.37
CA LYS A 37 3.10 5.87 1.18
C LYS A 37 2.70 4.48 0.71
N VAL A 38 1.54 4.03 1.14
CA VAL A 38 1.09 2.64 0.95
C VAL A 38 0.23 2.49 -0.30
N THR A 39 0.52 1.48 -1.10
CA THR A 39 -0.33 1.02 -2.21
C THR A 39 -0.70 -0.44 -1.98
N VAL A 40 -1.99 -0.77 -2.04
CA VAL A 40 -2.47 -2.16 -1.94
C VAL A 40 -2.93 -2.64 -3.31
N VAL A 41 -2.44 -3.80 -3.73
CA VAL A 41 -2.77 -4.41 -5.03
C VAL A 41 -3.50 -5.72 -4.81
N ALA A 42 -4.74 -5.80 -5.29
CA ALA A 42 -5.58 -7.00 -5.14
C ALA A 42 -6.74 -7.03 -6.13
N ASP A 43 -7.35 -8.21 -6.31
CA ASP A 43 -8.58 -8.38 -7.10
C ASP A 43 -9.82 -7.90 -6.32
N ARG A 44 -9.77 -7.94 -4.99
CA ARG A 44 -10.80 -7.52 -4.04
C ARG A 44 -10.17 -6.86 -2.80
N PHE A 45 -10.91 -5.94 -2.19
CA PHE A 45 -10.48 -5.21 -1.00
C PHE A 45 -11.48 -5.38 0.13
N SER A 46 -10.98 -5.34 1.37
CA SER A 46 -11.82 -5.25 2.55
C SER A 46 -12.46 -3.86 2.67
N GLN A 47 -13.56 -3.76 3.42
CA GLN A 47 -14.25 -2.48 3.63
C GLN A 47 -13.34 -1.44 4.31
N GLU A 48 -12.45 -1.87 5.20
CA GLU A 48 -11.50 -1.02 5.90
C GLU A 48 -10.46 -0.41 4.94
N LEU A 49 -10.00 -1.17 3.95
CA LEU A 49 -9.11 -0.65 2.91
C LEU A 49 -9.82 0.40 2.05
N GLU A 50 -11.07 0.13 1.66
CA GLU A 50 -11.88 1.08 0.89
C GLU A 50 -12.14 2.38 1.68
N VAL A 51 -12.41 2.28 2.99
CA VAL A 51 -12.56 3.45 3.88
C VAL A 51 -11.24 4.22 3.99
N ALA A 52 -10.14 3.53 4.23
CA ALA A 52 -8.82 4.16 4.37
C ALA A 52 -8.38 4.85 3.07
N ALA A 53 -8.66 4.25 1.92
CA ALA A 53 -8.38 4.82 0.62
C ALA A 53 -9.22 6.09 0.36
N ARG A 54 -10.52 6.05 0.66
CA ARG A 54 -11.38 7.26 0.58
C ARG A 54 -10.90 8.38 1.51
N GLY A 55 -10.33 8.02 2.65
CA GLY A 55 -9.71 8.98 3.58
C GLY A 55 -8.31 9.46 3.17
N GLY A 56 -7.77 8.99 2.03
CA GLY A 56 -6.45 9.38 1.54
C GLY A 56 -5.26 8.76 2.27
N ALA A 57 -5.49 7.77 3.14
CA ALA A 57 -4.43 7.14 3.93
C ALA A 57 -3.55 6.16 3.12
N LEU A 58 -4.08 5.63 2.02
CA LEU A 58 -3.41 4.68 1.13
C LEU A 58 -4.07 4.67 -0.25
N GLU A 59 -3.41 4.03 -1.22
CA GLU A 59 -3.92 3.84 -2.59
C GLU A 59 -4.31 2.38 -2.83
N LEU A 60 -5.32 2.15 -3.67
CA LEU A 60 -5.76 0.81 -4.09
C LEU A 60 -5.58 0.64 -5.60
N ILE A 61 -4.95 -0.45 -6.02
CA ILE A 61 -4.81 -0.85 -7.42
C ILE A 61 -5.51 -2.20 -7.61
N ARG A 62 -6.58 -2.22 -8.39
CA ARG A 62 -7.26 -3.47 -8.71
C ARG A 62 -6.49 -4.25 -9.76
N ALA A 63 -5.98 -5.43 -9.40
CA ALA A 63 -5.30 -6.33 -10.32
C ALA A 63 -5.40 -7.78 -9.84
N LEU A 64 -5.52 -8.71 -10.80
CA LEU A 64 -5.33 -10.13 -10.55
C LEU A 64 -3.85 -10.45 -10.76
N LEU A 65 -3.20 -11.07 -9.76
CA LEU A 65 -1.79 -11.41 -9.80
C LEU A 65 -1.59 -12.92 -9.76
N SER A 66 -0.66 -13.40 -10.56
CA SER A 66 -0.21 -14.79 -10.64
C SER A 66 1.28 -14.89 -10.31
N PRO A 67 1.76 -16.04 -9.82
CA PRO A 67 3.19 -16.27 -9.66
C PRO A 67 3.95 -16.04 -10.98
N GLY A 68 4.98 -15.21 -10.94
CA GLY A 68 5.78 -14.84 -12.12
C GLY A 68 5.40 -13.49 -12.75
N ASP A 69 4.34 -12.84 -12.29
CA ASP A 69 3.98 -11.51 -12.77
C ASP A 69 5.06 -10.45 -12.45
N ASP A 70 5.33 -9.59 -13.42
CA ASP A 70 6.22 -8.43 -13.27
C ASP A 70 5.54 -7.33 -12.46
N VAL A 71 5.88 -7.26 -11.16
CA VAL A 71 5.34 -6.24 -10.24
C VAL A 71 6.19 -4.97 -10.16
N SER A 72 7.26 -4.85 -10.95
CA SER A 72 8.16 -3.68 -10.92
C SER A 72 7.45 -2.37 -11.30
N ARG A 73 6.29 -2.47 -11.95
CA ARG A 73 5.47 -1.35 -12.44
C ARG A 73 4.50 -0.80 -11.40
N VAL A 74 4.21 -1.59 -10.37
CA VAL A 74 3.25 -1.27 -9.30
C VAL A 74 3.63 -0.03 -8.46
N PRO A 75 4.92 0.30 -8.18
CA PRO A 75 5.27 1.47 -7.40
C PRO A 75 5.15 2.81 -8.15
N GLN A 76 4.71 2.80 -9.41
CA GLN A 76 4.52 4.02 -10.22
C GLN A 76 3.12 4.59 -9.93
N GLY A 77 2.90 5.01 -8.68
CA GLY A 77 1.76 5.86 -8.36
C GLY A 77 1.77 7.06 -9.30
N ARG A 78 0.63 7.39 -9.90
CA ARG A 78 0.46 8.65 -10.62
C ARG A 78 0.91 9.77 -9.68
N PRO A 79 1.75 10.74 -10.11
CA PRO A 79 2.04 11.88 -9.26
C PRO A 79 0.70 12.50 -8.83
N ALA A 80 0.53 12.67 -7.51
CA ALA A 80 -0.56 13.47 -6.98
C ALA A 80 -0.59 14.77 -7.79
N GLY A 81 -1.73 15.04 -8.44
CA GLY A 81 -1.88 16.17 -9.34
C GLY A 81 -1.29 17.42 -8.73
N GLY A 82 -0.55 18.17 -9.55
CA GLY A 82 0.06 19.43 -9.15
C GLY A 82 -0.97 20.34 -8.48
N HIS A 83 -0.50 21.09 -7.49
CA HIS A 83 -1.16 22.31 -7.07
C HIS A 83 -1.38 23.17 -8.32
N SER A 84 -2.63 23.22 -8.78
CA SER A 84 -3.11 24.34 -9.57
C SER A 84 -3.16 25.53 -8.61
N ASP A 85 -2.02 26.21 -8.47
CA ASP A 85 -2.01 27.62 -8.11
C ASP A 85 -2.55 28.38 -9.34
N LEU A 86 -3.85 28.64 -9.31
CA LEU A 86 -4.52 29.75 -9.99
C LEU A 86 -5.42 30.43 -8.97
#